data_AF-A0A9X8DVT2-F1
#
_entry.id   AF-A0A9X8DVT2-F1
#
_cell.length_a   1.000
_cell.length_b   1.000
_cell.length_c   1.000
_cell.angle_alpha   90.00
_cell.angle_beta   90.00
_cell.angle_gamma   90.00
#
_symmetry.space_group_name_H-M   'P 1'
#
loop_
_entity.id
_entity.type
_entity.pdbx_description
1 polymer ?
#
loop_
_entity_poly.entity_id
_entity_poly.type
_entity_poly.pdbx_seq_one_letter_code
_entity_poly.pdbx_strand_id
1 'polypeptide(L)'
;MTCMIRITGKVPSLDFTCCRELQICVDTRVGWNGAVMPCHVVSNHVAAVVCAGAALRVGLFACGLDAFARNRLEYVTPLNSLLRLQEGHFLYKAGVNPYAGDTFHQPPLVLAVYTLLDALTVFHIPLRTCLIGWTIFMDVVIALGFASMCRAFLSSQGEQQCERSKIWLNHPPVSSLLAPEMLPATTAAMFLFNPYSVLSSLALS
;
A
#
# COMPACT_ATOMS: atom_id res chain seq x y z
N MET A 1 22.54 -16.12 9.27
CA MET A 1 22.81 -17.55 9.52
C MET A 1 21.68 -18.33 8.87
N THR A 2 21.92 -18.81 7.66
CA THR A 2 20.94 -19.54 6.85
C THR A 2 20.75 -20.93 7.46
N CYS A 3 19.54 -21.25 7.91
CA CYS A 3 19.24 -22.56 8.49
C CYS A 3 18.68 -23.47 7.39
N MET A 4 19.48 -24.42 6.90
CA MET A 4 19.06 -25.39 5.90
C MET A 4 18.55 -26.63 6.64
N ILE A 5 17.24 -26.85 6.61
CA ILE A 5 16.61 -28.04 7.19
C ILE A 5 16.35 -29.02 6.04
N ARG A 6 17.09 -30.14 6.01
CA ARG A 6 16.89 -31.24 5.07
C ARG A 6 16.11 -32.34 5.78
N ILE A 7 14.90 -32.61 5.30
CA ILE A 7 14.01 -33.64 5.86
C ILE A 7 13.99 -34.82 4.90
N THR A 8 14.50 -35.97 5.35
CA THR A 8 14.47 -37.24 4.62
C THR A 8 13.47 -38.17 5.28
N GLY A 9 12.26 -38.30 4.74
CA GLY A 9 11.23 -39.21 5.26
C GLY A 9 9.80 -38.67 5.12
N LYS A 10 8.81 -39.54 5.41
CA LYS A 10 7.38 -39.19 5.35
C LYS A 10 6.98 -38.53 6.68
N VAL A 11 6.73 -37.23 6.68
CA VAL A 11 6.28 -36.48 7.87
C VAL A 11 4.81 -36.07 7.66
N PRO A 12 3.89 -36.36 8.60
CA PRO A 12 2.46 -36.13 8.41
C PRO A 12 2.06 -34.64 8.46
N SER A 13 2.80 -33.81 9.18
CA SER A 13 2.60 -32.36 9.22
C SER A 13 3.89 -31.66 9.68
N LEU A 14 4.16 -30.48 9.11
CA LEU A 14 5.28 -29.62 9.46
C LEU A 14 4.75 -28.21 9.62
N ASP A 15 4.66 -27.73 10.86
CA ASP A 15 4.33 -26.35 11.16
C ASP A 15 5.62 -25.58 11.46
N PHE A 16 5.87 -24.53 10.68
CA PHE A 16 6.98 -23.62 10.91
C PHE A 16 6.44 -22.28 11.35
N THR A 17 6.78 -21.87 12.57
CA THR A 17 6.47 -20.53 13.08
C THR A 17 7.76 -19.74 13.19
N CYS A 18 7.80 -18.53 12.59
CA CYS A 18 8.87 -17.55 12.80
C CYS A 18 10.27 -17.94 12.25
N CYS A 19 10.36 -18.40 11.00
CA CYS A 19 11.66 -18.46 10.32
C CYS A 19 11.89 -17.24 9.42
N ARG A 20 13.04 -16.57 9.60
CA ARG A 20 13.41 -15.33 8.91
C ARG A 20 14.02 -15.59 7.51
N GLU A 21 14.69 -16.73 7.33
CA GLU A 21 15.24 -17.26 6.06
C GLU A 21 15.29 -18.80 6.17
N LEU A 22 14.21 -19.49 5.79
CA LEU A 22 14.17 -20.96 5.79
C LEU A 22 14.10 -21.46 4.35
N GLN A 23 15.14 -22.20 3.95
CA GLN A 23 15.16 -22.91 2.68
C GLN A 23 14.89 -24.38 2.99
N ILE A 24 13.65 -24.83 2.75
CA ILE A 24 13.25 -26.23 2.95
C ILE A 24 13.50 -26.98 1.64
N CYS A 25 14.40 -27.96 1.68
CA CYS A 25 14.59 -28.88 0.57
C CYS A 25 13.85 -30.18 0.93
N VAL A 26 12.62 -30.34 0.44
CA VAL A 26 11.82 -31.56 0.61
C VAL A 26 12.01 -32.43 -0.62
N ASP A 27 12.60 -33.61 -0.44
CA ASP A 27 12.77 -34.60 -1.49
C ASP A 27 11.48 -35.40 -1.64
N THR A 28 10.46 -34.83 -2.29
CA THR A 28 9.16 -35.51 -2.49
C THR A 28 8.85 -35.72 -3.96
N ARG A 29 8.92 -36.98 -4.38
CA ARG A 29 8.34 -37.53 -5.62
C ARG A 29 6.79 -37.51 -5.63
N VAL A 30 6.14 -36.76 -4.73
CA VAL A 30 4.69 -36.77 -4.51
C VAL A 30 4.25 -35.35 -4.11
N GLY A 31 3.23 -34.83 -4.79
CA GLY A 31 2.74 -33.45 -4.68
C GLY A 31 2.56 -32.96 -3.25
N TRP A 32 3.06 -31.75 -3.00
CA TRP A 32 3.04 -31.07 -1.71
C TRP A 32 1.75 -30.23 -1.59
N ASN A 33 0.92 -30.50 -0.57
CA ASN A 33 -0.29 -29.74 -0.24
C ASN A 33 -0.08 -28.89 1.04
N GLY A 34 1.10 -28.31 1.22
CA GLY A 34 1.40 -27.43 2.35
C GLY A 34 0.98 -26.00 2.05
N ALA A 35 0.09 -25.42 2.87
CA ALA A 35 -0.20 -23.99 2.82
C ALA A 35 0.86 -23.25 3.66
N VAL A 36 1.83 -22.62 2.98
CA VAL A 36 2.74 -21.69 3.65
C VAL A 36 1.98 -20.38 3.84
N MET A 37 1.61 -20.06 5.08
CA MET A 37 1.16 -18.70 5.40
C MET A 37 2.35 -17.75 5.22
N PRO A 38 2.25 -16.72 4.36
CA PRO A 38 3.32 -15.74 4.21
C PRO A 38 3.40 -14.91 5.49
N CYS A 39 4.34 -15.25 6.38
CA CYS A 39 4.69 -14.35 7.47
C CYS A 39 5.24 -13.07 6.84
N HIS A 40 4.51 -11.95 6.98
CA HIS A 40 4.86 -10.62 6.47
C HIS A 40 6.09 -10.06 7.18
N VAL A 41 7.26 -10.66 6.98
CA VAL A 41 8.52 -10.09 7.45
C VAL A 41 8.85 -8.94 6.51
N VAL A 42 8.53 -7.72 6.93
CA VAL A 42 8.91 -6.51 6.18
C VAL A 42 10.43 -6.39 6.21
N SER A 43 11.08 -6.58 5.05
CA SER A 43 12.51 -6.32 4.89
C SER A 43 12.87 -4.90 5.34
N ASN A 44 14.03 -4.73 5.96
CA ASN A 44 14.52 -3.45 6.47
C ASN A 44 14.52 -2.35 5.39
N HIS A 45 14.81 -2.71 4.14
CA HIS A 45 14.78 -1.77 3.01
C HIS A 45 13.36 -1.27 2.71
N VAL A 46 12.35 -2.14 2.77
CA VAL A 46 10.95 -1.75 2.56
C VAL A 46 10.50 -0.85 3.71
N ALA A 47 10.82 -1.20 4.95
CA ALA A 47 10.50 -0.37 6.10
C ALA A 47 11.14 1.02 6.00
N ALA A 48 12.42 1.10 5.61
CA ALA A 48 13.12 2.37 5.44
C ALA A 48 12.46 3.26 4.37
N VAL A 49 12.10 2.69 3.21
CA VAL A 49 11.42 3.40 2.13
C VAL A 49 10.04 3.90 2.55
N VAL A 50 9.27 3.06 3.23
CA VAL A 50 7.93 3.43 3.74
C VAL A 50 8.02 4.55 4.76
N CYS A 51 8.95 4.45 5.73
CA CYS A 51 9.19 5.51 6.71
C CYS A 51 9.62 6.82 6.03
N ALA A 52 10.51 6.76 5.04
CA ALA A 52 10.97 7.94 4.31
C ALA A 52 9.83 8.62 3.54
N GLY A 53 9.00 7.85 2.82
CA GLY A 53 7.88 8.42 2.07
C GLY A 53 6.72 8.90 2.95
N ALA A 54 6.51 8.29 4.13
CA ALA A 54 5.58 8.80 5.14
C ALA A 54 6.09 10.12 5.75
N ALA A 55 7.38 10.17 6.12
CA ALA A 55 8.01 11.38 6.65
C ALA A 55 7.99 12.54 5.63
N LEU A 56 8.21 12.25 4.34
CA LEU A 56 8.08 13.22 3.27
C LEU A 56 6.66 13.84 3.25
N ARG A 57 5.61 13.01 3.29
CA ARG A 57 4.22 13.49 3.31
C ARG A 57 3.93 14.34 4.53
N VAL A 58 4.32 13.87 5.72
CA VAL A 58 4.19 14.64 6.96
C VAL A 58 4.88 15.99 6.85
N GLY A 59 6.09 16.04 6.29
CA GLY A 59 6.83 17.28 6.05
C GLY A 59 6.11 18.22 5.07
N LEU A 60 5.56 17.69 3.98
CA LEU A 60 4.82 18.49 3.00
C LEU A 60 3.52 19.08 3.58
N PHE A 61 2.79 18.31 4.40
CA PHE A 61 1.64 18.83 5.15
C PHE A 61 2.05 19.84 6.21
N ALA A 62 3.17 19.64 6.92
CA ALA A 62 3.67 20.60 7.89
C ALA A 62 4.09 21.93 7.25
N CYS A 63 4.59 21.90 6.01
CA CYS A 63 4.92 23.10 5.23
C CYS A 63 3.70 23.80 4.64
N GLY A 64 2.49 23.24 4.73
CA GLY A 64 1.27 23.84 4.19
C GLY A 64 1.15 23.80 2.66
N LEU A 65 1.89 22.90 1.99
CA LEU A 65 1.86 22.78 0.53
C LEU A 65 0.51 22.26 0.01
N ASP A 66 -0.28 21.63 0.87
CA ASP A 66 -1.64 21.20 0.59
C ASP A 66 -2.55 22.36 0.19
N ALA A 67 -2.41 23.54 0.80
CA ALA A 67 -3.20 24.72 0.42
C ALA A 67 -2.97 25.13 -1.04
N PHE A 68 -1.74 24.96 -1.54
CA PHE A 68 -1.42 25.22 -2.95
C PHE A 68 -2.02 24.15 -3.87
N ALA A 69 -1.99 22.88 -3.47
CA ALA A 69 -2.53 21.77 -4.25
C ALA A 69 -4.07 21.82 -4.36
N ARG A 70 -4.76 22.19 -3.27
CA ARG A 70 -6.24 22.28 -3.22
C ARG A 70 -6.83 23.35 -4.15
N ASN A 71 -6.07 24.40 -4.47
CA ASN A 71 -6.53 25.49 -5.33
C ASN A 71 -6.36 25.19 -6.83
N ARG A 72 -5.72 24.08 -7.19
CA ARG A 72 -5.47 23.72 -8.60
C ARG A 72 -6.44 22.64 -9.06
N LEU A 73 -7.23 22.99 -10.08
CA LEU A 73 -8.18 22.08 -10.71
C LEU A 73 -7.52 20.86 -11.39
N GLU A 74 -6.22 20.95 -11.71
CA GLU A 74 -5.43 19.83 -12.26
C GLU A 74 -5.35 18.64 -11.28
N TYR A 75 -5.40 18.91 -9.97
CA TYR A 75 -5.27 17.89 -8.93
C TYR A 75 -6.57 17.65 -8.14
N VAL A 76 -7.52 18.58 -8.23
CA VAL A 76 -8.82 18.50 -7.56
C VAL A 76 -9.92 18.21 -8.58
N THR A 77 -10.47 17.01 -8.50
CA THR A 77 -11.63 16.59 -9.29
C THR A 77 -12.93 16.71 -8.47
N PRO A 78 -14.11 16.70 -9.10
CA PRO A 78 -15.40 16.67 -8.39
C PRO A 78 -15.51 15.51 -7.39
N LEU A 79 -14.76 14.43 -7.61
CA LEU A 79 -14.75 13.25 -6.76
C LEU A 79 -13.74 13.32 -5.60
N ASN A 80 -12.76 14.22 -5.64
CA ASN A 80 -11.68 14.31 -4.65
C ASN A 80 -11.67 15.64 -3.87
N SER A 81 -12.64 16.54 -4.12
CA SER A 81 -12.70 17.86 -3.49
C SER A 81 -13.36 17.80 -2.11
N LEU A 82 -12.60 18.09 -1.05
CA LEU A 82 -13.15 18.21 0.31
C LEU A 82 -14.05 19.43 0.49
N LEU A 83 -13.77 20.54 -0.21
CA LEU A 83 -14.60 21.75 -0.10
C LEU A 83 -16.03 21.47 -0.58
N ARG A 84 -16.17 20.79 -1.73
CA ARG A 84 -17.46 20.36 -2.26
C ARG A 84 -18.16 19.39 -1.31
N LEU A 85 -17.42 18.51 -0.62
CA LEU A 85 -17.97 17.62 0.40
C LEU A 85 -18.49 18.37 1.63
N GLN A 86 -17.76 19.39 2.09
CA GLN A 86 -18.19 20.26 3.19
C GLN A 86 -19.43 21.07 2.82
N GLU A 87 -19.48 21.63 1.62
CA GLU A 87 -20.65 22.35 1.10
C GLU A 87 -21.86 21.42 0.95
N GLY A 88 -21.66 20.22 0.38
CA GLY A 88 -22.70 19.20 0.26
C GLY A 88 -23.23 18.74 1.62
N HIS A 89 -22.35 18.56 2.60
CA HIS A 89 -22.71 18.23 3.97
C HIS A 89 -23.50 19.36 4.65
N PHE A 90 -23.10 20.61 4.45
CA PHE A 90 -23.82 21.77 4.96
C PHE A 90 -25.24 21.85 4.40
N LEU A 91 -25.40 21.68 3.09
CA LEU A 91 -26.73 21.64 2.43
C LEU A 91 -27.58 20.49 2.95
N TYR A 92 -26.98 19.31 3.12
CA TYR A 92 -27.67 18.14 3.67
C TYR A 92 -28.20 18.39 5.08
N LYS A 93 -27.41 19.01 5.98
CA LYS A 93 -27.85 19.39 7.33
C LYS A 93 -28.96 20.45 7.31
N ALA A 94 -29.00 21.31 6.29
CA ALA A 94 -30.05 22.30 6.10
C ALA A 94 -31.35 21.72 5.51
N GLY A 95 -31.42 20.42 5.24
CA GLY A 95 -32.59 19.76 4.63
C GLY A 95 -32.74 20.03 3.13
N VAL A 96 -31.71 20.60 2.49
CA VAL A 96 -31.66 20.84 1.05
C VAL A 96 -30.98 19.65 0.38
N ASN A 97 -31.53 19.16 -0.73
CA ASN A 97 -30.93 18.06 -1.47
C ASN A 97 -29.57 18.50 -2.08
N PRO A 98 -28.42 17.96 -1.63
CA PRO A 98 -27.10 18.36 -2.13
C PRO A 98 -26.88 17.96 -3.60
N TYR A 99 -27.63 16.98 -4.10
CA TYR A 99 -27.55 16.48 -5.47
C TYR A 99 -28.47 17.20 -6.47
N ALA A 100 -29.32 18.11 -6.00
CA ALA A 100 -30.23 18.84 -6.86
C ALA A 100 -29.51 19.91 -7.71
N GLY A 101 -28.27 20.28 -7.34
CA GLY A 101 -27.45 21.26 -8.05
C GLY A 101 -26.17 20.67 -8.65
N ASP A 102 -25.40 21.53 -9.34
CA ASP A 102 -24.11 21.18 -9.96
C ASP A 102 -22.92 21.12 -8.98
N THR A 103 -23.18 21.43 -7.71
CA THR A 103 -22.12 21.63 -6.71
C THR A 103 -21.52 20.31 -6.22
N PHE A 104 -22.35 19.28 -6.00
CA PHE A 104 -21.94 18.03 -5.34
C PHE A 104 -22.21 16.78 -6.19
N HIS A 105 -21.15 16.06 -6.55
CA HIS A 105 -21.20 14.90 -7.46
C HIS A 105 -20.51 13.65 -6.89
N GLN A 106 -20.18 13.66 -5.60
CA GLN A 106 -19.58 12.49 -4.95
C GLN A 106 -20.65 11.43 -4.61
N PRO A 107 -20.27 10.15 -4.53
CA PRO A 107 -21.20 9.08 -4.18
C PRO A 107 -21.88 9.33 -2.83
N PRO A 108 -23.18 8.98 -2.66
CA PRO A 108 -23.91 9.20 -1.41
C PRO A 108 -23.33 8.47 -0.22
N LEU A 109 -22.62 7.36 -0.45
CA LEU A 109 -21.90 6.65 0.59
C LEU A 109 -20.76 7.49 1.20
N VAL A 110 -20.08 8.33 0.39
CA VAL A 110 -19.03 9.24 0.89
C VAL A 110 -19.64 10.31 1.79
N LEU A 111 -20.79 10.88 1.39
CA LEU A 111 -21.52 11.84 2.21
C LEU A 111 -22.00 11.21 3.51
N ALA A 112 -22.55 9.99 3.47
CA ALA A 112 -22.97 9.26 4.66
C ALA A 112 -21.80 8.99 5.62
N VAL A 113 -20.67 8.50 5.11
CA VAL A 113 -19.46 8.30 5.92
C VAL A 113 -18.97 9.61 6.52
N TYR A 114 -18.97 10.70 5.75
CA TYR A 114 -18.58 12.03 6.23
C TYR A 114 -19.51 12.54 7.35
N THR A 115 -20.83 12.40 7.18
CA THR A 115 -21.81 12.78 8.22
C THR A 115 -21.62 12.00 9.51
N LEU A 116 -21.32 10.69 9.40
CA LEU A 116 -21.03 9.83 10.54
C LEU A 116 -19.71 10.25 11.22
N LEU A 117 -18.67 10.54 10.43
CA LEU A 117 -17.40 11.02 10.96
C LEU A 117 -17.56 12.37 11.67
N ASP A 118 -18.27 13.34 11.07
CA ASP A 118 -18.55 14.64 11.69
C ASP A 118 -19.25 14.46 13.05
N ALA A 119 -20.25 13.58 13.11
CA ALA A 119 -20.95 13.24 14.34
C ALA A 119 -20.07 12.55 15.39
N LEU A 120 -19.06 11.78 14.98
CA LEU A 120 -18.11 11.11 15.87
C LEU A 120 -16.96 12.02 16.31
N THR A 121 -16.66 13.09 15.57
CA THR A 121 -15.54 14.02 15.87
C THR A 121 -15.78 14.98 17.06
N VAL A 122 -16.70 14.65 17.96
CA VAL A 122 -16.90 15.33 19.26
C VAL A 122 -15.63 15.33 20.14
N PHE A 123 -14.61 14.52 19.80
CA PHE A 123 -13.35 14.33 20.53
C PHE A 123 -12.20 15.33 20.23
N HIS A 124 -12.49 16.60 19.93
CA HIS A 124 -11.50 17.71 19.84
C HIS A 124 -10.39 17.60 18.78
N ILE A 125 -10.34 16.54 17.97
CA ILE A 125 -9.38 16.44 16.86
C ILE A 125 -10.04 17.04 15.60
N PRO A 126 -9.43 18.03 14.93
CA PRO A 126 -10.00 18.58 13.71
C PRO A 126 -10.07 17.49 12.64
N LEU A 127 -11.25 17.34 12.00
CA LEU A 127 -11.51 16.34 10.96
C LEU A 127 -10.44 16.32 9.87
N ARG A 128 -9.91 17.50 9.52
CA ARG A 128 -8.78 17.67 8.58
C ARG A 128 -7.55 16.84 8.99
N THR A 129 -7.15 16.86 10.25
CA THR A 129 -5.99 16.10 10.74
C THR A 129 -6.26 14.60 10.70
N CYS A 130 -7.51 14.17 10.97
CA CYS A 130 -7.91 12.78 10.82
C CYS A 130 -7.81 12.33 9.34
N LEU A 131 -8.27 13.16 8.40
CA LEU A 131 -8.17 12.88 6.97
C LEU A 131 -6.72 12.81 6.48
N ILE A 132 -5.85 13.71 6.93
CA ILE A 132 -4.41 13.66 6.63
C ILE A 132 -3.78 12.37 7.16
N GLY A 133 -4.09 11.99 8.41
CA GLY A 133 -3.61 10.73 8.98
C GLY A 133 -4.09 9.52 8.18
N TRP A 134 -5.36 9.54 7.75
CA TRP A 134 -5.97 8.49 6.96
C TRP A 134 -5.34 8.35 5.57
N THR A 135 -5.06 9.46 4.87
CA THR A 135 -4.43 9.40 3.54
C THR A 135 -3.01 8.84 3.63
N ILE A 136 -2.20 9.28 4.60
CA ILE A 136 -0.86 8.75 4.83
C ILE A 136 -0.92 7.26 5.17
N PHE A 137 -1.87 6.85 6.01
CA PHE A 137 -2.08 5.45 6.36
C PHE A 137 -2.41 4.60 5.12
N MET A 138 -3.33 5.06 4.28
CA MET A 138 -3.70 4.34 3.06
C MET A 138 -2.53 4.22 2.08
N ASP A 139 -1.73 5.27 1.92
CA ASP A 139 -0.53 5.20 1.08
C ASP A 139 0.50 4.18 1.60
N VAL A 140 0.67 4.09 2.92
CA VAL A 140 1.52 3.07 3.55
C VAL A 140 0.97 1.67 3.27
N VAL A 141 -0.33 1.46 3.41
CA VAL A 141 -0.99 0.18 3.13
C VAL A 141 -0.81 -0.21 1.66
N ILE A 142 -1.02 0.73 0.73
CA ILE A 142 -0.86 0.50 -0.71
C ILE A 142 0.59 0.13 -1.04
N ALA A 143 1.57 0.85 -0.48
CA ALA A 143 2.99 0.55 -0.68
C ALA A 143 3.39 -0.83 -0.17
N LEU A 144 2.90 -1.22 1.02
CA LEU A 144 3.11 -2.55 1.57
C LEU A 144 2.41 -3.61 0.71
N GLY A 145 1.23 -3.29 0.17
CA GLY A 145 0.51 -4.08 -0.82
C GLY A 145 1.36 -4.36 -2.05
N PHE A 146 1.92 -3.32 -2.69
CA PHE A 146 2.82 -3.48 -3.83
C PHE A 146 4.05 -4.32 -3.51
N ALA A 147 4.71 -4.05 -2.38
CA ALA A 147 5.86 -4.84 -1.94
C ALA A 147 5.49 -6.33 -1.73
N SER A 148 4.32 -6.60 -1.16
CA SER A 148 3.83 -7.96 -0.94
C SER A 148 3.51 -8.68 -2.26
N MET A 149 2.87 -7.99 -3.21
CA MET A 149 2.57 -8.53 -4.53
C MET A 149 3.84 -8.83 -5.31
N CYS A 150 4.83 -7.94 -5.28
CA CYS A 150 6.12 -8.17 -5.93
C CYS A 150 6.86 -9.38 -5.35
N ARG A 151 6.80 -9.59 -4.02
CA ARG A 151 7.39 -10.78 -3.40
C ARG A 151 6.68 -12.07 -3.82
N ALA A 152 5.35 -12.07 -3.83
CA ALA A 152 4.57 -13.22 -4.29
C ALA A 152 4.84 -13.55 -5.76
N PHE A 153 5.03 -12.52 -6.59
CA PHE A 153 5.41 -12.69 -7.98
C PHE A 153 6.83 -13.27 -8.13
N LEU A 154 7.79 -12.78 -7.36
CA LEU A 154 9.17 -13.30 -7.36
C LEU A 154 9.25 -14.76 -6.88
N SER A 155 8.49 -15.14 -5.85
CA SER A 155 8.45 -16.54 -5.40
C SER A 155 7.91 -17.46 -6.49
N SER A 156 6.86 -17.04 -7.21
CA SER A 156 6.30 -17.82 -8.31
C SER A 156 7.26 -17.99 -9.49
N GLN A 157 8.06 -16.97 -9.80
CA GLN A 157 9.08 -17.06 -10.86
C GLN A 157 10.28 -17.93 -10.45
N GLY A 158 10.69 -17.89 -9.18
CA GLY A 158 11.78 -18.74 -8.68
C GLY A 158 11.50 -20.23 -8.86
N GLU A 159 10.27 -20.66 -8.59
CA GLU A 159 9.84 -22.05 -8.78
C GLU A 159 9.89 -22.46 -10.27
N GLN A 160 9.38 -21.61 -11.16
CA GLN A 160 9.38 -21.84 -12.61
C GLN A 160 10.79 -21.87 -13.20
N GLN A 161 11.71 -21.01 -12.72
CA GLN A 161 13.10 -21.02 -13.15
C GLN A 161 13.85 -22.27 -12.69
N CYS A 162 13.62 -22.77 -11.48
CA CYS A 162 14.19 -24.04 -11.03
C CYS A 162 13.73 -25.20 -11.92
N GLU A 163 12.46 -25.23 -12.32
CA GLU A 163 11.92 -26.27 -13.22
C GLU A 163 12.47 -26.15 -14.65
N ARG A 164 12.64 -24.92 -15.15
CA ARG A 164 13.14 -24.62 -16.50
C ARG A 164 14.66 -24.55 -16.63
N SER A 165 15.40 -24.57 -15.52
CA SER A 165 16.87 -24.47 -15.43
C SER A 165 17.65 -25.59 -16.15
N LYS A 166 16.98 -26.64 -16.64
CA LYS A 166 17.58 -27.58 -17.59
C LYS A 166 17.97 -26.91 -18.93
N ILE A 167 17.39 -25.75 -19.25
CA ILE A 167 17.69 -24.96 -20.44
C ILE A 167 18.14 -23.58 -19.98
N TRP A 168 19.46 -23.41 -19.89
CA TRP A 168 20.12 -22.17 -19.49
C TRP A 168 19.90 -21.07 -20.54
N LEU A 169 19.01 -20.13 -20.25
CA LEU A 169 18.99 -18.82 -20.90
C LEU A 169 19.76 -17.84 -20.02
N ASN A 170 20.76 -17.18 -20.61
CA ASN A 170 21.55 -16.10 -20.01
C ASN A 170 20.66 -15.16 -19.20
N HIS A 171 20.98 -14.99 -17.91
CA HIS A 171 20.36 -13.95 -17.09
C HIS A 171 20.73 -12.59 -17.70
N PRO A 172 19.76 -11.77 -18.16
CA PRO A 172 20.08 -10.44 -18.63
C PRO A 172 20.62 -9.61 -17.46
N PRO A 173 21.64 -8.75 -17.68
CA PRO A 173 22.17 -7.90 -16.64
C PRO A 173 21.09 -6.89 -16.21
N VAL A 174 20.43 -7.15 -15.10
CA VAL A 174 19.52 -6.19 -14.47
C VAL A 174 20.33 -5.20 -13.62
N SER A 175 19.91 -3.93 -13.61
CA SER A 175 20.47 -2.94 -12.69
C SER A 175 20.32 -3.42 -11.24
N SER A 176 21.25 -3.05 -10.36
CA SER A 176 21.20 -3.41 -8.92
C SER A 176 19.86 -3.04 -8.26
N LEU A 177 19.21 -1.98 -8.75
CA LEU A 177 17.90 -1.50 -8.28
C LEU A 177 16.72 -2.43 -8.69
N LEU A 178 16.89 -3.21 -9.75
CA LEU A 178 15.94 -4.21 -10.24
C LEU A 178 16.34 -5.64 -9.85
N ALA A 179 17.37 -5.79 -9.01
CA ALA A 179 17.72 -7.09 -8.46
C ALA A 179 16.52 -7.64 -7.65
N PRO A 180 16.27 -8.97 -7.69
CA PRO A 180 15.11 -9.58 -7.04
C PRO A 180 15.04 -9.31 -5.53
N GLU A 181 16.18 -9.11 -4.87
CA GLU A 181 16.25 -8.75 -3.46
C GLU A 181 15.70 -7.34 -3.17
N MET A 182 16.00 -6.37 -4.04
CA MET A 182 15.63 -4.96 -3.86
C MET A 182 14.31 -4.60 -4.54
N LEU A 183 13.82 -5.42 -5.47
CA LEU A 183 12.60 -5.18 -6.26
C LEU A 183 11.37 -4.81 -5.40
N PRO A 184 11.08 -5.48 -4.26
CA PRO A 184 9.93 -5.11 -3.44
C PRO A 184 10.08 -3.73 -2.77
N ALA A 185 11.31 -3.32 -2.47
CA ALA A 185 11.59 -2.01 -1.89
C ALA A 185 11.53 -0.91 -2.96
N THR A 186 11.98 -1.20 -4.17
CA THR A 186 12.02 -0.23 -5.27
C THR A 186 10.64 0.02 -5.86
N THR A 187 9.79 -1.01 -5.94
CA THR A 187 8.37 -0.87 -6.31
C THR A 187 7.60 -0.02 -5.29
N ALA A 188 7.78 -0.26 -3.99
CA ALA A 188 7.24 0.61 -2.94
C ALA A 188 7.78 2.05 -3.08
N ALA A 189 9.09 2.22 -3.33
CA ALA A 189 9.69 3.53 -3.51
C ALA A 189 9.10 4.27 -4.73
N MET A 190 8.94 3.59 -5.86
CA MET A 190 8.34 4.18 -7.06
C MET A 190 6.93 4.71 -6.79
N PHE A 191 6.14 4.01 -5.97
CA PHE A 191 4.81 4.49 -5.59
C PHE A 191 4.88 5.66 -4.59
N LEU A 192 5.60 5.51 -3.47
CA LEU A 192 5.65 6.52 -2.41
C LEU A 192 6.27 7.84 -2.86
N PHE A 193 7.27 7.80 -3.73
CA PHE A 193 7.96 8.99 -4.25
C PHE A 193 7.40 9.46 -5.60
N ASN A 194 6.29 8.88 -6.07
CA ASN A 194 5.62 9.36 -7.26
C ASN A 194 5.04 10.76 -7.02
N PRO A 195 5.40 11.78 -7.82
CA PRO A 195 4.87 13.14 -7.65
C PRO A 195 3.34 13.18 -7.71
N TYR A 196 2.70 12.36 -8.55
CA TYR A 196 1.24 12.30 -8.64
C TYR A 196 0.57 11.71 -7.40
N SER A 197 1.15 10.66 -6.79
CA SER A 197 0.62 10.09 -5.55
C SER A 197 0.75 11.08 -4.39
N VAL A 198 1.88 11.78 -4.30
CA VAL A 198 2.11 12.83 -3.31
C VAL A 198 1.13 14.00 -3.51
N LEU A 199 0.97 14.49 -4.74
CA LEU A 199 0.04 15.58 -5.06
C LEU A 199 -1.42 15.20 -4.82
N SER A 200 -1.82 13.97 -5.15
CA SER A 200 -3.17 13.47 -4.88
C SER A 200 -3.48 13.42 -3.39
N SER A 201 -2.50 13.02 -2.57
CA SER A 201 -2.61 13.03 -1.10
C SER A 201 -2.76 14.44 -0.55
N LEU A 202 -1.99 15.40 -1.08
CA LEU A 202 -2.07 16.81 -0.70
C LEU A 202 -3.43 17.42 -1.10
N ALA A 203 -3.93 17.10 -2.29
CA ALA A 203 -5.19 17.61 -2.80
C ALA A 203 -6.43 17.10 -2.05
N LEU A 204 -6.37 15.87 -1.50
CA LEU A 204 -7.46 15.25 -0.74
C LEU A 204 -7.51 15.64 0.75
N SER A 205 -6.49 16.38 1.23
CA SER A 205 -6.46 16.83 2.63
C SER A 205 -7.36 18.03 2.90
#